data_AF-A0A9E4Z8Z3-F1
#
_entry.id   AF-A0A9E4Z8Z3-F1
#
_cell.length_a   1.000
_cell.length_b   1.000
_cell.length_c   1.000
_cell.angle_alpha   90.00
_cell.angle_beta   90.00
_cell.angle_gamma   90.00
#
_symmetry.space_group_name_H-M   'P 1'
#
loop_
_entity.id
_entity.type
_entity.pdbx_description
1 polymer ?
#
loop_
_entity_poly.entity_id
_entity_poly.type
_entity_poly.pdbx_seq_one_letter_code
_entity_poly.pdbx_strand_id
1 'polypeptide(L)'
;MNGSLQYSALTRLLTLNNKVHDLENRMLAETVPIGARGAMISAQMASGSRIAEIQEEIDRFARASLATCWLGNTDTEDEEYEL
;
A
#
# COMPACT_ATOMS: atom_id res chain seq x y z
N MET A 1 2.50 -13.94 20.06
CA MET A 1 2.91 -12.89 19.10
C MET A 1 4.27 -12.33 19.52
N ASN A 2 5.31 -13.16 19.48
CA ASN A 2 6.64 -12.77 19.96
C ASN A 2 7.72 -13.27 18.96
N GLY A 3 7.48 -13.05 17.67
CA GLY A 3 8.44 -13.33 16.59
C GLY A 3 9.07 -12.00 16.16
N SER A 4 10.38 -11.85 16.35
CA SER A 4 11.09 -10.72 15.77
C SER A 4 11.15 -10.91 14.25
N LEU A 5 10.51 -10.02 13.49
CA LEU A 5 10.61 -9.99 12.03
C LEU A 5 12.07 -9.99 11.60
N GLN A 6 12.43 -10.86 10.65
CA GLN A 6 13.75 -10.85 10.04
C GLN A 6 14.09 -9.45 9.48
N TYR A 7 15.37 -9.07 9.55
CA TYR A 7 15.82 -7.73 9.15
C TYR A 7 15.45 -7.37 7.69
N SER A 8 15.49 -8.36 6.80
CA SER A 8 15.08 -8.24 5.39
C SER A 8 13.59 -7.92 5.26
N ALA A 9 12.74 -8.62 6.01
CA ALA A 9 11.30 -8.39 6.08
C ALA A 9 10.99 -7.02 6.69
N LEU A 10 11.69 -6.62 7.75
CA LEU A 10 11.56 -5.30 8.37
C LEU A 10 11.93 -4.16 7.41
N THR A 11 13.06 -4.28 6.71
CA THR A 11 13.49 -3.28 5.72
C THR A 11 12.48 -3.15 4.58
N ARG A 12 11.95 -4.29 4.11
CA ARG A 12 10.91 -4.32 3.08
C ARG A 12 9.62 -3.67 3.57
N LEU A 13 9.20 -3.93 4.81
CA LEU A 13 8.04 -3.29 5.42
C LEU A 13 8.20 -1.78 5.51
N LEU A 14 9.33 -1.28 5.98
CA LEU A 14 9.60 0.16 6.04
C LEU A 14 9.51 0.80 4.65
N THR A 15 10.07 0.15 3.64
CA THR A 15 10.02 0.62 2.24
C THR A 15 8.57 0.70 1.73
N LEU A 16 7.76 -0.33 1.98
CA LEU A 16 6.37 -0.37 1.53
C LEU A 16 5.51 0.66 2.26
N ASN A 17 5.69 0.83 3.57
CA ASN A 17 4.94 1.81 4.35
C ASN A 17 5.29 3.26 3.98
N ASN A 18 6.56 3.55 3.70
CA ASN A 18 6.95 4.87 3.19
C ASN A 18 6.27 5.19 1.85
N LYS A 19 6.15 4.19 0.95
CA LYS A 19 5.43 4.37 -0.32
C LYS A 19 3.94 4.65 -0.11
N VAL A 20 3.28 3.96 0.82
CA VAL A 20 1.88 4.25 1.17
C VAL A 20 1.75 5.67 1.69
N HIS A 21 2.61 6.08 2.61
CA HIS A 21 2.58 7.43 3.18
C HIS A 21 2.77 8.52 2.12
N ASP A 22 3.71 8.34 1.19
CA ASP A 22 3.92 9.26 0.07
C ASP A 22 2.69 9.36 -0.84
N LEU A 23 2.03 8.23 -1.11
CA LEU A 23 0.80 8.19 -1.91
C LEU A 23 -0.38 8.86 -1.21
N GLU A 24 -0.53 8.67 0.11
CA GLU A 24 -1.54 9.37 0.91
C GLU A 24 -1.33 10.89 0.83
N ASN A 25 -0.09 11.36 0.97
CA ASN A 25 0.25 12.77 0.85
C ASN A 25 -0.06 13.31 -0.56
N ARG A 26 0.21 12.53 -1.61
CA ARG A 26 -0.15 12.90 -3.00
C ARG A 26 -1.66 12.95 -3.19
N MET A 27 -2.40 12.00 -2.63
CA MET A 27 -3.86 11.97 -2.70
C MET A 27 -4.49 13.20 -2.04
N LEU A 28 -3.96 13.63 -0.89
CA LEU A 28 -4.40 14.84 -0.20
C LEU A 28 -4.11 16.13 -0.98
N ALA A 29 -3.09 16.12 -1.83
CA ALA A 29 -2.75 17.24 -2.70
C ALA A 29 -3.53 17.24 -4.03
N GLU A 30 -4.23 16.15 -4.37
CA GLU A 30 -4.93 16.01 -5.64
C GLU A 30 -6.22 16.84 -5.64
N THR A 31 -6.44 17.60 -6.72
CA THR A 31 -7.61 18.46 -6.83
C THR A 31 -8.85 17.65 -7.15
N VAL A 32 -9.85 17.68 -6.25
CA VAL A 32 -11.16 17.12 -6.53
C VAL A 32 -11.95 18.12 -7.39
N PRO A 33 -12.54 17.74 -8.52
CA PRO A 33 -13.35 18.64 -9.33
C PRO A 33 -14.57 19.14 -8.54
N ILE A 34 -14.54 20.40 -8.10
CA ILE A 34 -15.69 21.05 -7.45
C ILE A 34 -16.56 21.67 -8.56
N GLY A 35 -17.70 21.05 -8.86
CA GLY A 35 -18.74 21.67 -9.69
C GLY A 35 -18.98 21.10 -11.09
N ALA A 36 -18.48 19.90 -11.41
CA ALA A 36 -18.81 19.27 -12.68
C ALA A 36 -20.29 18.82 -12.72
N ARG A 37 -21.14 19.53 -13.49
CA ARG A 37 -22.46 19.00 -13.92
C ARG A 37 -22.24 17.59 -14.47
N GLY A 38 -23.08 16.63 -14.08
CA GLY A 38 -22.84 15.17 -14.16
C GLY A 38 -22.27 14.59 -15.47
N ALA A 39 -22.37 15.30 -16.61
CA ALA A 39 -21.68 14.95 -17.85
C ALA A 39 -20.15 15.05 -17.78
N MET A 40 -19.58 16.06 -17.10
CA MET A 40 -18.12 16.21 -16.96
C MET A 40 -17.52 15.19 -15.97
N ILE A 41 -18.25 14.83 -14.89
CA ILE A 41 -17.83 13.77 -13.96
C ILE A 41 -17.77 12.43 -14.69
N SER A 42 -18.79 12.12 -15.52
CA SER A 42 -18.84 10.86 -16.26
C SER A 42 -17.68 10.73 -17.27
N ALA A 43 -17.33 11.82 -17.96
CA ALA A 43 -16.19 11.84 -18.88
C ALA A 43 -14.83 11.71 -18.15
N GLN A 44 -14.68 12.36 -16.98
CA GLN A 44 -13.49 12.22 -16.14
C GLN A 44 -13.33 10.80 -15.58
N MET A 45 -14.44 10.17 -15.15
CA MET A 45 -14.44 8.77 -14.70
C MET A 45 -14.14 7.80 -15.85
N ALA A 46 -14.61 8.08 -17.06
CA ALA A 46 -14.31 7.28 -18.26
C ALA A 46 -12.85 7.40 -18.72
N SER A 47 -12.17 8.53 -18.41
CA SER A 47 -10.75 8.76 -18.73
C SER A 47 -9.79 8.24 -17.66
N GLY A 48 -10.29 7.63 -16.58
CA GLY A 48 -9.49 7.26 -15.41
C GLY A 48 -9.36 8.42 -14.41
N SER A 49 -9.66 8.13 -13.15
CA SER A 49 -9.50 9.08 -12.05
C SER A 49 -8.12 8.90 -11.42
N ARG A 50 -7.31 9.96 -11.41
CA ARG A 50 -6.00 9.96 -10.74
C ARG A 50 -6.10 9.55 -9.26
N ILE A 51 -7.18 9.95 -8.59
CA ILE A 51 -7.47 9.55 -7.21
C ILE A 51 -7.69 8.02 -7.12
N ALA A 52 -8.41 7.43 -8.08
CA ALA A 52 -8.63 5.98 -8.10
C ALA A 52 -7.33 5.20 -8.37
N GLU A 53 -6.45 5.71 -9.24
CA GLU A 53 -5.12 5.13 -9.46
C GLU A 53 -4.29 5.12 -8.16
N ILE A 54 -4.25 6.25 -7.46
CA ILE A 54 -3.52 6.38 -6.19
C ILE A 54 -4.11 5.43 -5.12
N GLN A 55 -5.43 5.30 -5.06
CA GLN A 55 -6.11 4.37 -4.14
C GLN A 55 -5.77 2.90 -4.45
N GLU A 56 -5.69 2.52 -5.72
CA GLU A 56 -5.28 1.17 -6.12
C GLU A 56 -3.82 0.88 -5.73
N GLU A 57 -2.93 1.85 -5.91
CA GLU A 57 -1.52 1.70 -5.48
C GLU A 57 -1.39 1.56 -3.97
N ILE A 58 -2.17 2.32 -3.18
CA ILE A 58 -2.22 2.19 -1.72
C ILE A 58 -2.67 0.78 -1.32
N ASP A 59 -3.76 0.27 -1.91
CA ASP A 59 -4.25 -1.10 -1.63
C ASP A 59 -3.18 -2.15 -1.97
N ARG A 60 -2.53 -2.00 -3.12
CA ARG A 60 -1.47 -2.93 -3.55
C ARG A 60 -0.30 -2.94 -2.57
N PHE A 61 0.19 -1.79 -2.13
CA PHE A 61 1.29 -1.72 -1.17
C PHE A 61 0.88 -2.16 0.23
N ALA A 62 -0.34 -1.86 0.68
CA ALA A 62 -0.87 -2.35 1.95
C ALA A 62 -0.94 -3.88 1.99
N ARG A 63 -1.45 -4.51 0.92
CA ARG A 63 -1.46 -5.97 0.78
C ARG A 63 -0.06 -6.56 0.75
N ALA A 64 0.88 -5.93 0.03
CA ALA A 64 2.27 -6.36 0.01
C ALA A 64 2.93 -6.26 1.40
N SER A 65 2.60 -5.24 2.19
CA SER A 65 3.07 -5.10 3.57
C SER A 65 2.52 -6.23 4.44
N LEU A 66 1.22 -6.50 4.39
CA LEU A 66 0.61 -7.60 5.15
C LEU A 66 1.19 -8.97 4.76
N ALA A 67 1.40 -9.21 3.46
CA ALA A 67 2.05 -10.44 2.99
C ALA A 67 3.51 -10.54 3.48
N THR A 68 4.24 -9.41 3.53
CA THR A 68 5.61 -9.38 4.09
C THR A 68 5.60 -9.68 5.59
N CYS A 69 4.64 -9.16 6.35
CA CYS A 69 4.48 -9.50 7.77
C CYS A 69 4.17 -11.00 7.96
N TRP A 70 3.27 -11.55 7.13
CA TRP A 70 2.88 -12.95 7.23
C TRP A 70 4.05 -13.89 6.93
N LEU A 71 4.74 -13.69 5.79
CA LEU A 71 5.85 -14.54 5.37
C LEU A 71 7.11 -14.33 6.22
N GLY A 72 7.40 -13.09 6.61
CA GLY A 72 8.54 -12.79 7.49
C GLY A 72 8.36 -13.26 8.93
N ASN A 73 7.15 -13.70 9.31
CA ASN A 73 6.86 -14.35 10.58
C ASN A 73 6.84 -15.90 10.46
N THR A 74 6.71 -16.46 9.26
CA THR A 74 6.82 -17.92 9.05
C THR A 74 8.26 -18.37 8.93
N ASP A 75 9.16 -17.56 8.34
CA ASP A 75 10.58 -17.91 8.24
C ASP A 75 11.30 -17.97 9.62
N THR A 76 10.70 -17.40 10.67
CA THR A 76 11.19 -17.56 12.05
C THR A 76 10.79 -18.88 12.70
N GLU A 77 9.78 -19.59 12.18
CA GLU A 77 9.35 -20.90 12.70
C GLU A 77 10.19 -22.05 12.12
N ASP A 78 10.76 -21.87 10.92
CA ASP A 78 11.66 -22.85 10.29
C ASP A 78 13.10 -22.81 10.85
N GLU A 79 13.47 -21.75 11.58
CA GLU A 79 14.79 -21.62 12.23
C GLU A 79 14.87 -22.25 13.64
N GLU A 80 13.79 -22.81 14.21
CA GLU A 80 13.77 -23.39 15.58
C GLU A 80 14.00 -24.92 15.64
N TYR A 81 14.21 -25.61 14.50
CA TYR A 81 14.40 -27.08 14.47
C TYR A 81 15.67 -27.56 13.75
N GLU A 82 16.77 -26.81 13.83
CA GLU A 82 18.10 -27.37 13.55
C GLU A 82 19.05 -27.19 14.74
N LEU A 83 19.27 -28.34 15.42
CA LEU A 83 20.33 -28.72 16.40
C LEU A 83 20.05 -28.54 17.90
#